data_AF-A0A836TWS8-F1
#
_entry.id   AF-A0A836TWS8-F1
#
_cell.length_a   1.000
_cell.length_b   1.000
_cell.length_c   1.000
_cell.angle_alpha   90.00
_cell.angle_beta   90.00
_cell.angle_gamma   90.00
#
_symmetry.space_group_name_H-M   'P 1'
#
loop_
_entity.id
_entity.type
_entity.pdbx_description
1 polymer ?
#
loop_
_entity_poly.entity_id
_entity_poly.type
_entity_poly.pdbx_seq_one_letter_code
_entity_poly.pdbx_strand_id
1 'polypeptide(L)'
;MTISFGDTVKILNSDKTDELGLSGKIGEVLGETRPSSTGVSYIGDDRDDYVINVAFEEPNAEYWFVPDLLELINKEAETIETTNHPRAMNSNKKWWQIWK
;
A
#
# COMPACT_ATOMS: atom_id res chain seq x y z
N MET A 1 -1.76 16.18 -2.35
CA MET A 1 -1.80 15.85 -0.91
C MET A 1 -0.37 15.57 -0.48
N THR A 2 0.04 16.05 0.69
CA THR A 2 1.42 15.91 1.19
C THR A 2 1.42 14.92 2.34
N ILE A 3 2.22 13.87 2.24
CA ILE A 3 2.42 12.89 3.31
C ILE A 3 3.32 13.53 4.38
N SER A 4 2.93 13.43 5.65
CA SER A 4 3.61 14.05 6.79
C SER A 4 3.83 13.05 7.93
N PHE A 5 4.65 13.43 8.91
CA PHE A 5 4.87 12.64 10.13
C PHE A 5 3.55 12.29 10.84
N GLY A 6 3.40 11.02 11.24
CA GLY A 6 2.22 10.49 11.92
C GLY A 6 1.06 10.11 10.99
N ASP A 7 1.21 10.31 9.68
CA ASP A 7 0.21 9.84 8.72
C ASP A 7 0.24 8.32 8.59
N THR A 8 -0.94 7.74 8.40
CA THR A 8 -1.09 6.32 8.05
C THR A 8 -1.06 6.20 6.53
N VAL A 9 -0.18 5.35 6.01
CA VAL A 9 0.00 5.15 4.56
C VAL A 9 -0.12 3.68 4.19
N LYS A 10 -0.60 3.41 2.98
CA LYS A 10 -0.59 2.09 2.35
C LYS A 10 0.54 2.03 1.33
N ILE A 11 1.25 0.91 1.31
CA ILE A 11 2.31 0.68 0.33
C ILE A 11 1.69 0.23 -0.99
N LEU A 12 2.01 0.94 -2.06
CA LEU A 12 1.57 0.63 -3.41
C LEU A 12 2.35 -0.54 -4.02
N ASN A 13 1.75 -1.17 -5.02
CA ASN A 13 2.35 -2.31 -5.69
C ASN A 13 3.41 -1.88 -6.71
N SER A 14 4.58 -2.50 -6.64
CA SER A 14 5.67 -2.43 -7.60
C SER A 14 6.42 -3.74 -7.55
N ASP A 15 7.23 -4.04 -8.57
CA ASP A 15 8.06 -5.25 -8.57
C ASP A 15 8.89 -5.36 -7.28
N LYS A 16 9.57 -4.28 -6.87
CA LYS A 16 10.37 -4.25 -5.64
C LYS A 16 9.55 -4.42 -4.35
N THR A 17 8.37 -3.79 -4.25
CA THR A 17 7.54 -3.90 -3.04
C THR A 17 6.84 -5.24 -2.93
N ASP A 18 6.56 -5.91 -4.05
CA ASP A 18 5.99 -7.26 -4.09
C ASP A 18 7.06 -8.31 -3.75
N GLU A 19 8.27 -8.19 -4.32
CA GLU A 19 9.42 -9.05 -4.00
C GLU A 19 9.77 -9.03 -2.50
N LEU A 20 9.59 -7.88 -1.84
CA LEU A 20 9.82 -7.71 -0.40
C LEU A 20 8.61 -8.07 0.47
N GLY A 21 7.47 -8.42 -0.15
CA GLY A 21 6.22 -8.71 0.57
C GLY A 21 5.69 -7.51 1.37
N LEU A 22 5.91 -6.29 0.87
CA LEU A 22 5.48 -5.03 1.47
C LEU A 22 4.25 -4.44 0.77
N SER A 23 3.99 -4.81 -0.49
CA SER A 23 2.81 -4.39 -1.25
C SER A 23 1.51 -4.59 -0.47
N GLY A 24 0.68 -3.55 -0.40
CA GLY A 24 -0.61 -3.56 0.26
C GLY A 24 -0.57 -3.50 1.79
N LYS A 25 0.61 -3.50 2.41
CA LYS A 25 0.73 -3.29 3.87
C LYS A 25 0.43 -1.83 4.23
N ILE A 26 0.05 -1.65 5.48
CA ILE A 26 -0.24 -0.35 6.08
C ILE A 26 0.84 -0.08 7.13
N GLY A 27 1.36 1.13 7.14
CA GLY A 27 2.35 1.59 8.12
C GLY A 27 2.14 3.05 8.49
N GLU A 28 2.93 3.49 9.47
CA GLU A 28 2.92 4.87 9.97
C GLU A 28 4.19 5.60 9.54
N VAL A 29 4.04 6.86 9.13
CA VAL A 29 5.16 7.70 8.72
C VAL A 29 5.92 8.21 9.94
N LEU A 30 7.19 7.83 10.07
CA LEU A 30 8.07 8.30 11.14
C LEU A 30 8.94 9.50 10.74
N GLY A 31 9.00 9.84 9.45
CA GLY A 31 9.73 11.02 8.99
C GLY A 31 10.07 11.00 7.51
N GLU A 32 10.82 12.01 7.10
CA GLU A 32 11.24 12.24 5.72
C GLU A 32 12.72 12.64 5.68
N THR A 33 13.42 12.31 4.59
CA THR A 33 14.82 12.71 4.41
C THR A 33 15.22 12.81 2.95
N ARG A 34 16.45 13.28 2.71
CA ARG A 34 17.09 13.36 1.39
C ARG A 34 18.22 12.34 1.30
N PRO A 35 18.10 11.27 0.49
CA PRO A 35 19.12 10.24 0.38
C PRO A 35 20.50 10.77 0.00
N SER A 36 20.59 11.82 -0.82
CA SER A 36 21.86 12.45 -1.19
C SER A 36 22.64 13.02 -0.01
N SER A 37 21.94 13.42 1.06
CA SER A 37 22.52 14.07 2.23
C SER A 37 22.77 13.08 3.37
N THR A 38 21.97 12.03 3.50
CA THR A 38 22.04 11.06 4.60
C THR A 38 22.62 9.71 4.21
N GLY A 39 22.59 9.35 2.92
CA GLY A 39 23.06 8.06 2.42
C GLY A 39 22.17 6.88 2.80
N VAL A 40 20.89 7.10 3.12
CA VAL A 40 19.95 6.02 3.46
C VAL A 40 19.63 5.14 2.25
N SER A 41 19.43 3.85 2.49
CA SER A 41 18.91 2.93 1.47
C SER A 41 17.39 2.99 1.44
N TYR A 42 16.81 2.99 0.23
CA TYR A 42 15.37 3.18 0.04
C TYR A 42 14.82 2.36 -1.13
N ILE A 43 13.50 2.23 -1.16
CA ILE A 43 12.74 1.47 -2.15
C ILE A 43 12.02 2.46 -3.07
N GLY A 44 12.27 2.34 -4.37
CA GLY A 44 11.71 3.23 -5.39
C GLY A 44 12.63 3.40 -6.58
N ASP A 45 12.28 4.37 -7.43
CA ASP A 45 13.10 4.90 -8.52
C ASP A 45 13.82 6.17 -8.03
N ASP A 46 15.08 6.37 -8.42
CA ASP A 46 15.93 7.52 -8.00
C ASP A 46 15.52 8.87 -8.64
N ARG A 47 14.22 9.09 -8.90
CA ARG A 47 13.73 10.30 -9.59
C ARG A 47 13.80 11.54 -8.73
N ASP A 48 13.55 11.38 -7.45
CA ASP A 48 13.47 12.47 -6.49
C ASP A 48 14.40 12.18 -5.31
N ASP A 49 15.19 13.17 -4.93
CA ASP A 49 16.06 13.12 -3.75
C ASP A 49 15.25 13.32 -2.46
N TYR A 50 14.21 12.52 -2.28
CA TYR A 50 13.25 12.65 -1.21
C TYR A 50 12.59 11.30 -0.93
N VAL A 51 12.67 10.86 0.33
CA VAL A 51 12.15 9.57 0.78
C VAL A 51 11.48 9.70 2.14
N ILE A 52 10.53 8.80 2.40
CA ILE A 52 9.67 8.79 3.58
C ILE A 52 9.91 7.48 4.34
N ASN A 53 10.18 7.58 5.64
CA ASN A 53 10.31 6.42 6.53
C ASN A 53 8.93 5.97 6.99
N VAL A 54 8.65 4.69 6.77
CA VAL A 54 7.41 4.06 7.18
C VAL A 54 7.73 2.89 8.08
N ALA A 55 7.17 2.90 9.29
CA ALA A 55 7.26 1.83 10.25
C ALA A 55 6.02 0.93 10.19
N PHE A 56 6.25 -0.37 10.32
CA PHE A 56 5.22 -1.40 10.38
C PHE A 56 5.16 -1.98 11.79
N GLU A 57 3.95 -2.26 12.29
CA GLU A 57 3.79 -2.91 13.59
C GLU A 57 4.32 -4.35 13.58
N GLU A 58 4.01 -5.11 12.52
CA GLU A 58 4.39 -6.52 12.39
C GLU A 58 4.84 -6.88 10.96
N PRO A 59 6.12 -7.23 10.74
CA PRO A 59 7.22 -7.17 11.70
C PRO A 59 7.55 -5.72 12.08
N ASN A 60 8.06 -5.51 13.30
CA ASN A 60 8.55 -4.21 13.79
C ASN A 60 9.82 -3.80 13.01
N ALA A 61 9.59 -3.28 11.82
CA ALA A 61 10.58 -2.93 10.83
C ALA A 61 10.19 -1.61 10.20
N GLU A 62 11.20 -0.84 9.81
CA GLU A 62 11.04 0.43 9.14
C GLU A 62 11.75 0.38 7.79
N TYR A 63 11.16 1.02 6.79
CA TYR A 63 11.69 1.09 5.45
C TYR A 63 11.52 2.51 4.90
N TRP A 64 12.47 2.92 4.07
CA TRP A 64 12.39 4.19 3.35
C TRP A 64 11.81 3.96 1.96
N PHE A 65 10.80 4.74 1.61
CA PHE A 65 10.11 4.66 0.33
C PHE A 65 10.13 6.00 -0.38
N VAL A 66 10.13 5.97 -1.70
CA VAL A 66 9.74 7.15 -2.48
C VAL A 66 8.25 7.42 -2.30
N PRO A 67 7.79 8.69 -2.37
CA PRO A 67 6.38 9.03 -2.17
C PRO A 67 5.44 8.35 -3.17
N ASP A 68 5.89 8.10 -4.40
CA ASP A 68 5.11 7.39 -5.43
C ASP A 68 4.72 5.96 -5.05
N LEU A 69 5.37 5.36 -4.05
CA LEU A 69 5.02 4.04 -3.52
C LEU A 69 4.09 4.11 -2.30
N LEU A 70 3.63 5.30 -1.92
CA LEU A 70 2.85 5.52 -0.72
C LEU A 70 1.51 6.17 -1.06
N GLU A 71 0.44 5.59 -0.53
CA GLU A 71 -0.91 6.13 -0.60
C GLU A 71 -1.37 6.56 0.78
N LEU A 72 -1.70 7.84 0.95
CA LEU A 72 -2.20 8.37 2.22
C LEU A 72 -3.57 7.75 2.53
N ILE A 73 -3.68 7.08 3.69
CA ILE A 73 -4.95 6.58 4.20
C ILE A 73 -5.59 7.71 5.01
N ASN A 74 -6.47 8.47 4.36
CA ASN A 74 -7.25 9.46 5.08
C ASN A 74 -8.30 8.74 5.95
N LYS A 75 -8.32 9.03 7.26
CA LYS A 75 -9.34 8.49 8.19
C LYS A 75 -10.72 9.12 7.99
N GLU A 76 -10.85 10.06 7.06
CA GLU A 76 -12.12 10.71 6.74
C GLU A 76 -12.73 10.09 5.46
N ALA A 77 -13.88 9.46 5.68
CA ALA A 77 -14.76 8.77 4.75
C ALA A 77 -14.38 7.32 4.41
N GLU A 78 -15.02 6.42 5.15
CA GLU A 78 -15.50 5.14 4.63
C GLU A 78 -16.16 5.34 3.26
N THR A 79 -15.38 5.25 2.18
CA THR A 79 -15.94 4.94 0.87
C THR A 79 -15.72 3.46 0.65
N ILE A 80 -16.80 2.72 0.89
CA ILE A 80 -17.06 1.37 0.42
C ILE A 80 -16.83 1.26 -1.10
N GLU A 81 -15.57 1.21 -1.53
CA GLU A 81 -15.24 0.79 -2.89
C GLU A 81 -15.36 -0.73 -2.95
N THR A 82 -16.59 -1.17 -3.26
CA THR A 82 -16.89 -2.53 -3.69
C THR A 82 -16.03 -2.84 -4.91
N THR A 83 -14.94 -3.58 -4.71
CA THR A 83 -14.17 -4.16 -5.82
C THR A 83 -15.11 -4.96 -6.70
N ASN A 84 -15.29 -4.45 -7.91
CA ASN A 84 -15.88 -5.10 -9.06
C ASN A 84 -15.38 -6.54 -9.18
N HIS A 85 -16.25 -7.52 -8.97
CA HIS A 85 -16.07 -8.87 -9.48
C HIS A 85 -16.60 -8.93 -10.91
N PRO A 86 -15.76 -9.06 -11.96
CA PRO A 86 -16.21 -9.69 -13.19
C PRO A 86 -15.50 -11.02 -13.39
N ARG A 87 -16.07 -12.11 -12.83
CA ARG A 87 -15.86 -13.51 -13.27
C ARG A 87 -16.80 -14.41 -12.45
N ALA A 88 -17.65 -15.27 -12.99
CA ALA A 88 -17.83 -15.76 -14.34
C ALA A 88 -19.27 -16.25 -14.49
N MET A 89 -19.91 -15.93 -15.61
CA MET A 89 -21.16 -16.55 -16.02
C MET A 89 -20.80 -17.84 -16.78
N ASN A 90 -20.88 -19.01 -16.14
CA ASN A 90 -21.32 -20.28 -16.75
C ASN A 90 -21.40 -21.44 -15.74
N SER A 91 -22.60 -21.72 -15.22
CA SER A 91 -23.19 -23.06 -15.32
C SER A 91 -24.65 -23.03 -14.87
N ASN A 92 -25.52 -23.17 -15.87
CA ASN A 92 -26.97 -23.35 -15.76
C ASN A 92 -27.34 -24.63 -14.98
N LYS A 93 -27.41 -24.61 -13.64
CA LYS A 93 -28.30 -25.53 -12.89
C LYS A 93 -28.98 -24.85 -11.70
N LYS A 94 -30.31 -24.82 -11.76
CA LYS A 94 -31.22 -24.10 -10.87
C LYS A 94 -31.56 -24.94 -9.63
N TRP A 95 -31.54 -24.29 -8.47
CA TRP A 95 -31.72 -24.82 -7.11
C TRP A 95 -33.16 -25.21 -6.73
N TRP A 96 -34.13 -24.98 -7.62
CA TRP A 96 -35.55 -25.28 -7.38
C TRP A 96 -35.95 -26.72 -7.74
N GLN A 97 -35.04 -27.56 -8.23
CA GLN A 97 -35.32 -28.99 -8.49
C GLN A 97 -35.01 -29.92 -7.30
N ILE A 98 -34.58 -29.38 -6.16
CA ILE A 98 -33.99 -30.16 -5.05
C ILE A 98 -34.95 -30.30 -3.85
N TRP A 99 -36.14 -29.70 -3.89
CA TRP A 99 -37.15 -29.88 -2.82
C TRP A 99 -38.37 -30.64 -3.37
N LYS A 100 -38.54 -31.88 -2.93
CA LYS A 100 -39.78 -32.68 -2.98
C LYS A 100 -40.06 -33.20 -1.59
#